data_AF-A0A1Z8MJ48-F1
#
_entry.id   AF-A0A1Z8MJ48-F1
#
_cell.length_a   1.000
_cell.length_b   1.000
_cell.length_c   1.000
_cell.angle_alpha   90.00
_cell.angle_beta   90.00
_cell.angle_gamma   90.00
#
_symmetry.space_group_name_H-M   'P 1'
#
loop_
_entity.id
_entity.type
_entity.pdbx_description
1 polymer ?
#
loop_
_entity_poly.entity_id
_entity_poly.type
_entity_poly.pdbx_seq_one_letter_code
_entity_poly.pdbx_strand_id
1 'polypeptide(L)'
;MAPEKTCESPAASADQTSRLDRELDQLTGTGPKQTRSIPLRVLVPLLIDAFEHNRTWLQDFADDIVSLDADLHEVLLAYQSIINQDRDMAA
;
A
#
# COMPACT_ATOMS: atom_id res chain seq x y z
N MET A 1 -1.22 -62.50 14.30
CA MET A 1 -0.14 -61.72 13.65
C MET A 1 -0.60 -61.38 12.25
N ALA A 2 -1.06 -60.15 12.03
CA ALA A 2 -1.43 -59.61 10.72
C ALA A 2 -1.10 -58.10 10.77
N PRO A 3 -0.34 -57.54 9.81
CA PRO A 3 0.01 -56.13 9.86
C PRO A 3 -1.05 -55.27 9.15
N GLU A 4 -1.42 -54.20 9.85
CA GLU A 4 -1.48 -52.82 9.35
C GLU A 4 -2.35 -52.56 8.11
N LYS A 5 -3.54 -52.00 8.34
CA LYS A 5 -4.15 -51.09 7.36
C LYS A 5 -3.80 -49.66 7.75
N THR A 6 -2.83 -49.11 7.05
CA THR A 6 -2.58 -47.67 6.93
C THR A 6 -3.89 -46.99 6.54
N CYS A 7 -4.43 -46.17 7.44
CA CYS A 7 -5.44 -45.18 7.11
C CYS A 7 -4.69 -43.89 6.80
N GLU A 8 -4.31 -43.71 5.53
CA GLU A 8 -3.75 -42.46 5.04
C GLU A 8 -4.90 -41.45 4.95
N SER A 9 -4.87 -40.45 5.83
CA SER A 9 -5.90 -39.40 5.89
C SER A 9 -5.46 -38.23 4.98
N PRO A 10 -6.19 -37.91 3.89
CA PRO A 10 -5.75 -36.91 2.90
C PRO A 10 -6.08 -35.46 3.27
N ALA A 11 -6.44 -35.17 4.53
CA ALA A 11 -6.96 -33.85 4.92
C ALA A 11 -5.88 -32.85 5.38
N ALA A 12 -4.65 -33.29 5.65
CA ALA A 12 -3.60 -32.42 6.23
C ALA A 12 -2.82 -31.60 5.18
N SER A 13 -2.90 -31.96 3.90
CA SER A 13 -2.11 -31.36 2.83
C SER A 13 -2.72 -30.06 2.27
N ALA A 14 -4.05 -29.96 2.17
CA ALA A 14 -4.72 -28.79 1.57
C ALA A 14 -4.62 -27.50 2.40
N ASP A 15 -4.60 -27.62 3.73
CA ASP A 15 -4.51 -26.48 4.67
C ASP A 15 -3.09 -25.89 4.71
N GLN A 16 -2.06 -26.74 4.52
CA GLN A 16 -0.67 -26.31 4.47
C GLN A 16 -0.34 -25.59 3.17
N THR A 17 -0.86 -26.05 2.03
CA THR A 17 -0.60 -25.42 0.72
C THR A 17 -1.14 -24.00 0.68
N SER A 18 -2.36 -23.79 1.17
CA SER A 18 -3.01 -22.47 1.17
C SER A 18 -2.35 -21.45 2.11
N ARG A 19 -1.71 -21.91 3.19
CA ARG A 19 -0.89 -21.05 4.04
C ARG A 19 0.45 -20.70 3.37
N LEU A 20 1.12 -21.69 2.78
CA LEU A 20 2.38 -21.51 2.08
C LEU A 20 2.25 -20.56 0.88
N ASP A 21 1.18 -20.68 0.08
CA ASP A 21 0.88 -19.76 -1.03
C ASP A 21 0.78 -18.31 -0.54
N ARG A 22 0.09 -18.06 0.59
CA ARG A 22 -0.03 -16.70 1.16
C ARG A 22 1.27 -16.17 1.73
N GLU A 23 2.13 -17.04 2.27
CA GLU A 23 3.47 -16.67 2.73
C GLU A 23 4.39 -16.36 1.54
N LEU A 24 4.27 -17.12 0.45
CA LEU A 24 5.00 -16.90 -0.80
C LEU A 24 4.58 -15.57 -1.47
N ASP A 25 3.28 -15.26 -1.49
CA ASP A 25 2.76 -13.98 -1.99
C ASP A 25 3.28 -12.77 -1.18
N GLN A 26 3.42 -12.94 0.14
CA GLN A 26 3.99 -11.91 1.01
C GLN A 26 5.48 -11.72 0.79
N LEU A 27 6.23 -12.81 0.57
CA LEU A 27 7.68 -12.78 0.33
C LEU A 27 8.06 -12.24 -1.05
N THR A 28 7.24 -12.52 -2.06
CA THR A 28 7.45 -12.08 -3.45
C THR A 28 6.85 -10.70 -3.75
N GLY A 29 6.10 -10.12 -2.80
CA GLY A 29 5.45 -8.82 -2.95
C GLY A 29 4.27 -8.82 -3.92
N THR A 30 3.80 -9.99 -4.36
CA THR A 30 2.62 -10.16 -5.22
C THR A 30 1.30 -10.17 -4.43
N GLY A 31 1.37 -10.17 -3.10
CA GLY A 31 0.22 -10.09 -2.22
C GLY A 31 -0.57 -8.77 -2.36
N PRO A 32 -1.85 -8.75 -1.95
CA PRO A 32 -2.69 -7.56 -2.03
C PRO A 32 -2.06 -6.41 -1.26
N LYS A 33 -1.92 -5.26 -1.94
CA LYS A 33 -1.30 -4.05 -1.37
C LYS A 33 -2.03 -3.66 -0.08
N GLN A 34 -1.31 -3.73 1.04
CA GLN A 34 -1.91 -3.46 2.35
C GLN A 34 -2.01 -1.95 2.58
N THR A 35 -3.11 -1.34 2.15
CA THR A 35 -3.39 0.07 2.42
C THR A 35 -3.67 0.27 3.91
N ARG A 36 -3.04 1.28 4.51
CA ARG A 36 -3.24 1.66 5.91
C ARG A 36 -3.72 3.11 5.98
N SER A 37 -4.76 3.36 6.76
CA SER A 37 -5.27 4.71 7.01
C SER A 37 -4.48 5.34 8.17
N ILE A 38 -3.85 6.47 7.91
CA ILE A 38 -3.16 7.28 8.92
C ILE A 38 -3.61 8.74 8.84
N PRO A 39 -3.56 9.52 9.94
CA PRO A 39 -3.94 10.92 9.92
C PRO A 39 -3.01 11.76 9.02
N LEU A 40 -3.57 12.70 8.25
CA LEU A 40 -2.80 13.62 7.40
C LEU A 40 -1.74 14.42 8.16
N ARG A 41 -2.05 14.83 9.40
CA ARG A 41 -1.10 15.55 10.27
C ARG A 41 0.18 14.75 10.57
N VAL A 42 0.15 13.44 10.35
CA VAL A 42 1.31 12.55 10.48
C VAL A 42 1.94 12.31 9.11
N LEU A 43 1.13 12.04 8.08
CA LEU A 43 1.61 11.75 6.73
C LEU A 43 2.32 12.95 6.08
N VAL A 44 1.67 14.12 6.05
CA VAL A 44 2.14 15.29 5.28
C VAL A 44 3.53 15.77 5.73
N PRO A 45 3.83 15.93 7.04
CA PRO A 45 5.17 16.33 7.48
C PRO A 45 6.26 15.33 7.09
N LEU A 46 5.95 14.01 7.09
CA LEU A 46 6.92 12.98 6.70
C LEU A 46 7.22 13.04 5.20
N LEU A 47 6.21 13.30 4.36
CA LEU A 47 6.40 13.47 2.93
C LEU A 47 7.17 14.75 2.61
N ILE A 48 6.92 15.84 3.33
CA ILE A 48 7.68 17.10 3.19
C ILE A 48 9.14 16.86 3.57
N ASP A 49 9.42 16.25 4.73
CA ASP A 49 10.79 15.93 5.15
C ASP A 49 11.50 15.05 4.10
N ALA A 50 10.82 14.04 3.59
CA ALA A 50 11.37 13.16 2.57
C ALA A 50 11.69 13.90 1.26
N PHE A 51 10.81 14.83 0.86
CA PHE A 51 11.00 15.66 -0.33
C PHE A 51 12.17 16.65 -0.14
N GLU A 52 12.20 17.39 0.97
CA GLU A 52 13.26 18.36 1.27
C GLU A 52 14.65 17.70 1.35
N HIS A 53 14.72 16.48 1.86
CA HIS A 53 15.96 15.71 1.97
C HIS A 53 16.26 14.81 0.77
N ASN A 54 15.50 14.92 -0.34
CA ASN A 54 15.66 14.12 -1.56
C ASN A 54 15.76 12.61 -1.28
N ARG A 55 14.90 12.07 -0.41
CA ARG A 55 14.90 10.65 -0.07
C ARG A 55 14.50 9.82 -1.29
N THR A 56 15.38 8.91 -1.71
CA THR A 56 15.18 8.10 -2.93
C THR A 56 13.93 7.24 -2.88
N TRP A 57 13.54 6.75 -1.69
CA TRP A 57 12.34 5.94 -1.55
C TRP A 57 11.08 6.68 -1.97
N LEU A 58 11.00 8.01 -1.82
CA LEU A 58 9.80 8.78 -2.16
C LEU A 58 9.47 8.66 -3.66
N GLN A 59 10.50 8.59 -4.50
CA GLN A 59 10.35 8.41 -5.93
C GLN A 59 9.78 7.02 -6.29
N ASP A 60 10.06 6.01 -5.48
CA ASP A 60 9.54 4.65 -5.67
C ASP A 60 8.01 4.59 -5.51
N PHE A 61 7.40 5.58 -4.83
CA PHE A 61 5.95 5.70 -4.64
C PHE A 61 5.31 6.80 -5.52
N ALA A 62 6.03 7.35 -6.51
CA ALA A 62 5.53 8.48 -7.30
C ALA A 62 4.27 8.14 -8.13
N ASP A 63 4.17 6.90 -8.60
CA ASP A 63 3.04 6.42 -9.41
C ASP A 63 1.93 5.75 -8.57
N ASP A 64 2.08 5.73 -7.25
CA ASP A 64 1.13 5.07 -6.37
C ASP A 64 -0.14 5.90 -6.12
N ILE A 65 -1.28 5.22 -6.19
CA ILE A 65 -2.58 5.85 -5.93
C ILE A 65 -2.85 5.88 -4.42
N VAL A 66 -3.08 7.08 -3.88
CA VAL A 66 -3.49 7.32 -2.50
C VAL A 66 -4.99 7.55 -2.44
N SER A 67 -5.67 6.87 -1.52
CA SER A 67 -7.10 7.11 -1.26
C SER A 67 -7.28 8.27 -0.29
N LEU A 68 -8.11 9.24 -0.65
CA LEU A 68 -8.45 10.42 0.14
C LEU A 68 -9.96 10.50 0.33
N ASP A 69 -10.39 11.16 1.41
CA ASP A 69 -11.80 11.53 1.57
C ASP A 69 -12.20 12.54 0.49
N ALA A 70 -13.42 12.40 -0.04
CA ALA A 70 -13.93 13.23 -1.12
C ALA A 70 -13.85 14.74 -0.79
N ASP A 71 -14.27 15.12 0.42
CA ASP A 71 -14.26 16.52 0.87
C ASP A 71 -12.85 17.12 0.85
N LEU A 72 -11.84 16.34 1.25
CA LEU A 72 -10.45 16.77 1.23
C LEU A 72 -9.93 16.93 -0.20
N HIS A 73 -10.26 15.97 -1.07
CA HIS A 73 -9.86 16.02 -2.47
C HIS A 73 -10.38 17.29 -3.16
N GLU A 74 -11.65 17.66 -2.93
CA GLU A 74 -12.23 18.90 -3.47
C GLU A 74 -11.50 20.16 -2.98
N VAL A 75 -11.14 20.22 -1.69
CA VAL A 75 -10.37 21.33 -1.13
C VAL A 75 -8.98 21.43 -1.77
N LEU A 76 -8.31 20.29 -2.01
CA LEU A 76 -7.00 20.26 -2.66
C LEU A 76 -7.07 20.72 -4.12
N LEU A 77 -8.10 20.32 -4.86
CA LEU A 77 -8.33 20.80 -6.23
C LEU A 77 -8.53 22.32 -6.27
N ALA A 78 -9.37 22.85 -5.37
CA ALA A 78 -9.58 24.29 -5.27
C ALA A 78 -8.30 25.04 -4.91
N TYR A 79 -7.52 24.52 -3.96
CA TYR A 79 -6.24 25.10 -3.56
C TYR A 79 -5.21 25.10 -4.70
N GLN A 80 -5.13 24.02 -5.47
CA GLN A 80 -4.28 23.94 -6.66
C GLN A 80 -4.67 24.98 -7.71
N SER A 81 -5.97 25.19 -7.94
CA SER A 81 -6.45 26.23 -8.86
C SER A 81 -5.94 27.61 -8.44
N ILE A 82 -6.01 27.93 -7.14
CA ILE A 82 -5.55 29.23 -6.61
C ILE A 82 -4.04 29.40 -6.83
N ILE A 83 -3.23 28.39 -6.52
CA ILE A 83 -1.77 28.44 -6.71
C ILE A 83 -1.42 28.65 -8.19
N ASN A 84 -2.09 27.91 -9.08
CA ASN A 84 -1.81 28.01 -10.51
C ASN A 84 -2.21 29.40 -11.06
N GLN A 85 -3.36 29.92 -10.63
CA GLN A 85 -3.81 31.26 -11.02
C GLN A 85 -2.87 32.37 -10.53
N ASP A 86 -2.33 32.26 -9.31
CA ASP A 86 -1.33 33.19 -8.80
C ASP A 86 -0.05 33.16 -9.64
N ARG A 87 0.38 31.97 -10.05
CA ARG A 87 1.55 31.77 -10.90
C ARG A 87 1.38 32.38 -12.30
N ASP A 88 0.17 32.32 -12.87
CA ASP A 88 -0.16 32.92 -14.17
C ASP A 88 -0.28 34.44 -14.11
N MET A 89 -0.60 35.02 -12.96
CA MET A 89 -0.62 36.48 -12.74
C MET A 89 0.77 37.06 -12.47
N ALA A 90 1.72 36.24 -12.00
CA ALA A 90 3.09 36.63 -11.71
C ALA A 90 4.07 36.44 -12.89
N ALA A 91 3.62 35.87 -14.02
CA ALA A 91 4.39 35.63 -15.25
C ALA A 91 4.08 36.67 -16.34
#